data_AF-A0A3M2TEN9-F1
#
_entry.id   AF-A0A3M2TEN9-F1
#
_cell.length_a   1.000
_cell.length_b   1.000
_cell.length_c   1.000
_cell.angle_alpha   90.00
_cell.angle_beta   90.00
_cell.angle_gamma   90.00
#
_symmetry.space_group_name_H-M   'P 1'
#
loop_
_entity.id
_entity.type
_entity.pdbx_description
1 polymer ?
#
loop_
_entity_poly.entity_id
_entity_poly.type
_entity_poly.pdbx_seq_one_letter_code
_entity_poly.pdbx_strand_id
1 'polypeptide(L)'
;MSTEPSDASRTHAGDNKKVHIADTAITRQNWHKHVNWLNVFLIAGVPLYGCIQAFWVPLQLKTAVWAVIYYFLTGLGITAGYHRLWAHTSYSATLPLRIWLAAVGGGAVEGSAFSWARNHRSHHRYTDTDRDPHSVRKGLLYSHIGWMVMKQNPKRIGRTDVSDLHADPVVVWQHRHYLKVLVAMGLAVPILVAGLGWDDWSGGFVYAGILRIFFIQQATFCVNSLAHWVGEQPFDNRNSPRDHVITALVTLGEGYHNFHHEFPSDYRNAIEWHQYDPTKWTIWTWRLLGLAYNLKQFRGNEIEKGRVQQLQKKIDQRRAALDWGIPLDELPVMEWDDYAEQARRADGRALVAISGVVHDVTDFVQHHPGGKAMISSGIGKDATAMFNGGVYQHTNAAHNLLSTMRVGVIRGGCEVKIWKRDRK
;
A
#
# COMPACT_ATOMS: atom_id res chain seq x y z
N MET A 1 -19.86 -68.13 -28.13
CA MET A 1 -18.42 -68.47 -28.23
C MET A 1 -17.84 -67.41 -29.16
N SER A 2 -17.19 -66.36 -28.69
CA SER A 2 -16.13 -66.27 -27.68
C SER A 2 -16.28 -65.00 -26.84
N THR A 3 -16.10 -65.19 -25.54
CA THR A 3 -16.14 -64.19 -24.47
C THR A 3 -14.76 -63.58 -24.28
N GLU A 4 -14.61 -62.27 -24.46
CA GLU A 4 -13.49 -61.51 -23.89
C GLU A 4 -13.96 -60.89 -22.56
N PRO A 5 -13.19 -61.00 -21.47
CA PRO A 5 -13.62 -60.50 -20.18
C PRO A 5 -13.49 -58.97 -20.11
N SER A 6 -14.56 -58.34 -19.65
CA SER A 6 -14.56 -56.95 -19.17
C SER A 6 -13.58 -56.82 -18.00
N ASP A 7 -12.54 -56.00 -18.17
CA ASP A 7 -11.63 -55.60 -17.10
C ASP A 7 -12.36 -54.59 -16.19
N ALA A 8 -13.09 -55.14 -15.22
CA ALA A 8 -13.67 -54.40 -14.13
C ALA A 8 -12.67 -54.30 -12.97
N SER A 9 -12.60 -53.11 -12.39
CA SER A 9 -12.02 -52.78 -11.08
C SER A 9 -10.51 -52.50 -11.01
N ARG A 10 -10.12 -51.32 -11.51
CA ARG A 10 -9.26 -50.46 -10.68
C ARG A 10 -10.16 -49.51 -9.91
N THR A 11 -10.71 -50.01 -8.81
CA THR A 11 -11.17 -49.13 -7.73
C THR A 11 -9.96 -48.33 -7.28
N HIS A 12 -9.89 -47.06 -7.68
CA HIS A 12 -9.03 -46.11 -7.03
C HIS A 12 -9.40 -46.13 -5.54
N ALA A 13 -8.57 -46.80 -4.74
CA ALA A 13 -8.56 -46.63 -3.30
C ALA A 13 -8.65 -45.13 -3.05
N GLY A 14 -9.76 -44.70 -2.44
CA GLY A 14 -10.02 -43.29 -2.16
C GLY A 14 -8.78 -42.70 -1.50
N ASP A 15 -8.13 -41.79 -2.24
CA ASP A 15 -6.98 -41.05 -1.79
C ASP A 15 -7.48 -40.14 -0.66
N ASN A 16 -7.54 -40.69 0.55
CA ASN A 16 -8.07 -40.06 1.75
C ASN A 16 -7.02 -39.04 2.21
N LYS A 17 -6.80 -38.02 1.37
CA LYS A 17 -5.90 -36.90 1.62
C LYS A 17 -6.45 -36.16 2.83
N LYS A 18 -5.91 -36.49 4.01
CA LYS A 18 -6.20 -35.80 5.27
C LYS A 18 -6.19 -34.30 5.00
N VAL A 19 -7.34 -33.67 5.20
CA VAL A 19 -7.50 -32.21 5.08
C VAL A 19 -6.50 -31.56 6.04
N HIS A 20 -5.76 -30.57 5.55
CA HIS A 20 -4.76 -29.89 6.38
C HIS A 20 -5.46 -29.19 7.54
N ILE A 21 -4.87 -29.18 8.74
CA ILE A 21 -5.52 -28.60 9.94
C ILE A 21 -5.95 -27.14 9.72
N ALA A 22 -5.15 -26.36 8.99
CA ALA A 22 -5.48 -24.98 8.63
C ALA A 22 -6.76 -24.81 7.79
N ASP A 23 -7.26 -25.88 7.17
CA ASP A 23 -8.46 -25.89 6.35
C ASP A 23 -9.70 -26.39 7.11
N THR A 24 -9.54 -26.84 8.36
CA THR A 24 -10.68 -27.25 9.21
C THR A 24 -11.18 -26.09 10.07
N ALA A 25 -12.45 -26.10 10.46
CA ALA A 25 -12.98 -25.10 11.39
C ALA A 25 -12.29 -25.20 12.76
N ILE A 26 -11.99 -24.04 13.36
CA ILE A 26 -11.46 -23.97 14.72
C ILE A 26 -12.60 -24.25 15.71
N THR A 27 -12.38 -25.21 16.60
CA THR A 27 -13.29 -25.62 17.66
C THR A 27 -12.56 -25.66 19.00
N ARG A 28 -13.29 -25.70 20.11
CA ARG A 28 -12.72 -25.86 21.46
C ARG A 28 -11.84 -27.11 21.60
N GLN A 29 -12.08 -28.14 20.80
CA GLN A 29 -11.34 -29.41 20.87
C GLN A 29 -10.07 -29.42 20.00
N ASN A 30 -9.98 -28.61 18.94
CA ASN A 30 -8.86 -28.66 17.99
C ASN A 30 -8.01 -27.38 17.91
N TRP A 31 -8.39 -26.28 18.55
CA TRP A 31 -7.69 -24.98 18.42
C TRP A 31 -6.17 -25.09 18.62
N HIS A 32 -5.72 -25.86 19.60
CA HIS A 32 -4.30 -26.06 19.91
C HIS A 32 -3.52 -26.75 18.77
N LYS A 33 -4.21 -27.48 17.88
CA LYS A 33 -3.62 -28.13 16.70
C LYS A 33 -3.35 -27.12 15.57
N HIS A 34 -4.10 -26.01 15.53
CA HIS A 34 -3.89 -24.90 14.59
C HIS A 34 -2.72 -24.00 15.00
N VAL A 35 -2.28 -24.06 16.25
CA VAL A 35 -1.17 -23.25 16.75
C VAL A 35 0.18 -23.89 16.39
N ASN A 36 1.12 -23.07 15.92
CA ASN A 36 2.52 -23.42 15.77
C ASN A 36 3.27 -23.08 17.07
N TRP A 37 3.26 -24.03 18.02
CA TRP A 37 3.83 -23.84 19.36
C TRP A 37 5.33 -23.54 19.36
N LEU A 38 6.08 -24.05 18.36
CA LEU A 38 7.50 -23.69 18.21
C LEU A 38 7.65 -22.20 17.90
N ASN A 39 6.88 -21.68 16.95
CA ASN A 39 6.92 -20.26 16.62
C ASN A 39 6.38 -19.39 17.77
N VAL A 40 5.36 -19.85 18.51
CA VAL A 40 4.91 -19.17 19.73
C VAL A 40 6.04 -19.05 20.75
N PHE A 41 6.75 -20.14 21.02
CA PHE A 41 7.88 -20.12 21.94
C PHE A 41 8.98 -19.16 21.46
N LEU A 42 9.34 -19.20 20.18
CA LEU A 42 10.42 -18.37 19.64
C LEU A 42 10.06 -16.87 19.55
N ILE A 43 8.81 -16.52 19.22
CA ILE A 43 8.39 -15.13 18.95
C ILE A 43 7.78 -14.46 20.19
N ALA A 44 7.19 -15.23 21.10
CA ALA A 44 6.60 -14.69 22.33
C ALA A 44 7.34 -15.16 23.59
N GLY A 45 7.67 -16.45 23.67
CA GLY A 45 8.32 -17.03 24.86
C GLY A 45 9.74 -16.49 25.11
N VAL A 46 10.61 -16.52 24.10
CA VAL A 46 11.99 -16.04 24.21
C VAL A 46 12.05 -14.54 24.50
N PRO A 47 11.28 -13.66 23.81
CA PRO A 47 11.20 -12.25 24.18
C PRO A 47 10.65 -12.00 25.58
N LEU A 48 9.60 -12.73 25.99
CA LEU A 48 9.07 -12.62 27.34
C LEU A 48 10.13 -12.98 28.39
N TYR A 49 10.92 -14.02 28.15
CA TYR A 49 12.06 -14.34 28.98
C TYR A 49 13.08 -13.19 29.04
N GLY A 50 13.41 -12.56 27.90
CA GLY A 50 14.28 -11.38 27.87
C GLY A 50 13.73 -10.20 28.69
N CYS A 51 12.43 -9.91 28.58
CA CYS A 51 11.76 -8.87 29.37
C CYS A 51 11.81 -9.17 30.88
N ILE A 52 11.61 -10.44 31.25
CA ILE A 52 11.72 -10.89 32.64
C ILE A 52 13.17 -10.75 33.13
N GLN A 53 14.16 -11.19 32.36
CA GLN A 53 15.57 -11.07 32.76
C GLN A 53 16.04 -9.62 32.91
N ALA A 54 15.45 -8.68 32.16
CA ALA A 54 15.78 -7.26 32.25
C ALA A 54 15.49 -6.63 33.63
N PHE A 55 14.72 -7.29 34.52
CA PHE A 55 14.56 -6.85 35.91
C PHE A 55 15.81 -7.08 36.77
N TRP A 56 16.66 -8.06 36.41
CA TRP A 56 17.85 -8.44 37.18
C TRP A 56 19.17 -8.15 36.47
N VAL A 57 19.15 -7.99 35.15
CA VAL A 57 20.34 -7.64 34.36
C VAL A 57 20.34 -6.13 34.13
N PRO A 58 21.24 -5.35 34.74
CA PRO A 58 21.27 -3.90 34.53
C PRO A 58 21.71 -3.54 33.11
N LEU A 59 21.05 -2.56 32.49
CA LEU A 59 21.42 -2.05 31.18
C LEU A 59 22.65 -1.13 31.27
N GLN A 60 23.81 -1.61 30.84
CA GLN A 60 24.97 -0.75 30.63
C GLN A 60 24.81 0.12 29.38
N LEU A 61 25.26 1.38 29.44
CA LEU A 61 25.16 2.30 28.30
C LEU A 61 25.88 1.77 27.05
N LYS A 62 27.05 1.15 27.20
CA LYS A 62 27.80 0.55 26.07
C LYS A 62 27.00 -0.54 25.37
N THR A 63 26.35 -1.41 26.16
CA THR A 63 25.46 -2.46 25.65
C THR A 63 24.20 -1.90 25.02
N ALA A 64 23.62 -0.83 25.57
CA ALA A 64 22.49 -0.14 24.97
C ALA A 64 22.84 0.40 23.58
N VAL A 65 23.96 1.13 23.47
CA VAL A 65 24.45 1.67 22.20
C VAL A 65 24.75 0.53 21.21
N TRP A 66 25.39 -0.55 21.68
CA TRP A 66 25.67 -1.71 20.85
C TRP A 66 24.39 -2.40 20.35
N ALA A 67 23.39 -2.58 21.21
CA ALA A 67 22.10 -3.15 20.83
C ALA A 67 21.41 -2.30 19.74
N VAL A 68 21.47 -0.97 19.85
CA VAL A 68 20.94 -0.06 18.83
C VAL A 68 21.72 -0.15 17.52
N ILE A 69 23.05 -0.12 17.55
CA ILE A 69 23.87 -0.29 16.35
C ILE A 69 23.53 -1.62 15.67
N TYR A 70 23.52 -2.71 16.44
CA TYR A 70 23.27 -4.04 15.92
C TYR A 70 21.83 -4.24 15.42
N TYR A 71 20.85 -3.52 16.00
CA TYR A 71 19.50 -3.39 15.46
C TYR A 71 19.52 -2.85 14.03
N PHE A 72 20.22 -1.73 13.78
CA PHE A 72 20.32 -1.17 12.43
C PHE A 72 21.08 -2.08 11.47
N LEU A 73 22.16 -2.74 11.89
CA LEU A 73 22.89 -3.68 11.03
C LEU A 73 22.02 -4.86 10.61
N THR A 74 21.31 -5.48 11.56
CA THR A 74 20.40 -6.61 11.25
C THR A 74 19.17 -6.16 10.45
N GLY A 75 18.64 -4.96 10.73
CA GLY A 75 17.58 -4.33 9.94
C GLY A 75 17.98 -3.99 8.50
N LEU A 76 19.23 -3.57 8.26
CA LEU A 76 19.77 -3.43 6.89
C LEU A 76 19.89 -4.78 6.18
N GLY A 77 20.18 -5.85 6.91
CA GLY A 77 20.14 -7.22 6.37
C GLY A 77 18.78 -7.60 5.80
N ILE A 78 17.70 -7.20 6.48
CA ILE A 78 16.32 -7.40 6.01
C ILE A 78 15.99 -6.43 4.86
N THR A 79 16.08 -5.12 5.10
CA THR A 79 15.61 -4.09 4.16
C THR A 79 16.49 -3.97 2.91
N ALA A 80 17.81 -3.87 3.06
CA ALA A 80 18.71 -3.78 1.90
C ALA A 80 18.93 -5.15 1.26
N GLY A 81 19.11 -6.19 2.08
CA GLY A 81 19.39 -7.55 1.62
C GLY A 81 18.13 -8.30 1.18
N TYR A 82 17.37 -8.80 2.15
CA TYR A 82 16.30 -9.78 1.88
C TYR A 82 15.21 -9.19 0.99
N HIS A 83 14.89 -7.92 1.22
CA HIS A 83 13.87 -7.18 0.53
C HIS A 83 14.34 -6.60 -0.80
N ARG A 84 15.13 -5.52 -0.79
CA ARG A 84 15.47 -4.77 -2.02
C ARG A 84 16.42 -5.53 -2.94
N LEU A 85 17.41 -6.24 -2.41
CA LEU A 85 18.37 -7.00 -3.22
C LEU A 85 17.78 -8.33 -3.71
N TRP A 86 17.35 -9.21 -2.80
CA TRP A 86 16.95 -10.57 -3.17
C TRP A 86 15.47 -10.71 -3.53
N ALA A 87 14.53 -10.08 -2.84
CA ALA A 87 13.12 -10.22 -3.21
C ALA A 87 12.77 -9.43 -4.48
N HIS A 88 13.27 -8.20 -4.61
CA HIS A 88 12.88 -7.28 -5.70
C HIS A 88 13.93 -7.04 -6.76
N THR A 89 15.18 -7.47 -6.55
CA THR A 89 16.30 -7.27 -7.49
C THR A 89 16.49 -5.79 -7.87
N SER A 90 16.23 -4.88 -6.93
CA SER A 90 16.22 -3.43 -7.15
C SER A 90 17.62 -2.85 -7.35
N TYR A 91 18.66 -3.62 -7.00
CA TYR A 91 20.06 -3.29 -7.27
C TYR A 91 20.91 -4.57 -7.33
N SER A 92 22.19 -4.43 -7.69
CA SER A 92 23.20 -5.50 -7.66
C SER A 92 24.28 -5.18 -6.62
N ALA A 93 24.85 -6.20 -6.00
CA ALA A 93 25.83 -6.06 -4.93
C ALA A 93 27.07 -6.92 -5.19
N THR A 94 28.23 -6.40 -4.81
CA THR A 94 29.50 -7.16 -4.80
C THR A 94 29.40 -8.36 -3.86
N LEU A 95 30.24 -9.38 -4.10
CA LEU A 95 30.23 -10.59 -3.26
C LEU A 95 30.42 -10.31 -1.76
N PRO A 96 31.37 -9.45 -1.32
CA PRO A 96 31.52 -9.14 0.10
C PRO A 96 30.26 -8.53 0.71
N LEU A 97 29.60 -7.60 0.00
CA LEU A 97 28.36 -6.99 0.47
C LEU A 97 27.23 -8.01 0.57
N ARG A 98 27.10 -8.92 -0.41
CA ARG A 98 26.11 -10.02 -0.36
C ARG A 98 26.32 -10.94 0.83
N ILE A 99 27.57 -11.34 1.10
CA ILE A 99 27.91 -12.19 2.25
C ILE A 99 27.56 -11.47 3.56
N TRP A 100 27.94 -10.19 3.67
CA TRP A 100 27.64 -9.38 4.85
C TRP A 100 26.12 -9.26 5.08
N LEU A 101 25.35 -8.89 4.05
CA LEU A 101 23.88 -8.79 4.12
C LEU A 101 23.22 -10.12 4.49
N ALA A 102 23.73 -11.25 3.95
CA ALA A 102 23.20 -12.57 4.25
C ALA A 102 23.44 -12.97 5.72
N ALA A 103 24.60 -12.61 6.26
CA ALA A 103 24.98 -12.84 7.65
C ALA A 103 24.15 -11.97 8.61
N VAL A 104 24.16 -10.66 8.45
CA VAL A 104 23.42 -9.75 9.36
C VAL A 104 21.91 -9.92 9.24
N GLY A 105 21.38 -10.22 8.04
CA GLY A 105 19.96 -10.56 7.87
C GLY A 105 19.57 -11.84 8.62
N GLY A 106 20.48 -12.82 8.71
CA GLY A 106 20.26 -14.00 9.54
C GLY A 106 20.19 -13.69 11.04
N GLY A 107 20.84 -12.60 11.46
CA GLY A 107 20.79 -12.09 12.84
C GLY A 107 19.44 -11.48 13.24
N ALA A 108 18.57 -11.14 12.28
CA ALA A 108 17.20 -10.67 12.54
C ALA A 108 16.22 -11.82 12.86
N VAL A 109 16.57 -13.06 12.55
CA VAL A 109 15.79 -14.27 12.88
C VAL A 109 14.39 -14.27 12.23
N GLU A 110 14.31 -13.94 10.94
CA GLU A 110 13.04 -13.88 10.18
C GLU A 110 12.91 -14.96 9.10
N GLY A 111 13.74 -16.01 9.20
CA GLY A 111 13.90 -17.04 8.18
C GLY A 111 15.09 -16.75 7.27
N SER A 112 15.53 -17.76 6.52
CA SER A 112 16.61 -17.60 5.54
C SER A 112 16.24 -16.58 4.45
N ALA A 113 17.24 -15.95 3.83
CA ALA A 113 17.06 -15.03 2.70
C ALA A 113 16.17 -15.64 1.60
N PHE A 114 16.41 -16.92 1.26
CA PHE A 114 15.59 -17.66 0.29
C PHE A 114 14.11 -17.71 0.66
N SER A 115 13.81 -18.14 1.89
CA SER A 115 12.42 -18.33 2.35
C SER A 115 11.70 -17.00 2.49
N TRP A 116 12.39 -15.98 3.02
CA TRP A 116 11.87 -14.63 3.17
C TRP A 116 11.53 -14.03 1.80
N ALA A 117 12.50 -14.01 0.88
CA ALA A 117 12.30 -13.45 -0.46
C ALA A 117 11.20 -14.18 -1.24
N ARG A 118 11.14 -15.52 -1.18
CA ARG A 118 10.06 -16.30 -1.79
C ARG A 118 8.68 -15.90 -1.26
N ASN A 119 8.53 -15.82 0.06
CA ASN A 119 7.26 -15.44 0.67
C ASN A 119 6.89 -13.98 0.36
N HIS A 120 7.86 -13.07 0.35
CA HIS A 120 7.63 -11.67 0.04
C HIS A 120 7.23 -11.45 -1.43
N ARG A 121 7.86 -12.15 -2.37
CA ARG A 121 7.40 -12.16 -3.78
C ARG A 121 5.97 -12.68 -3.91
N SER A 122 5.62 -13.71 -3.13
CA SER A 122 4.26 -14.25 -3.10
C SER A 122 3.27 -13.23 -2.56
N HIS A 123 3.63 -12.52 -1.50
CA HIS A 123 2.87 -11.41 -0.95
C HIS A 123 2.57 -10.36 -2.04
N HIS A 124 3.58 -9.79 -2.70
CA HIS A 124 3.34 -8.80 -3.77
C HIS A 124 2.42 -9.31 -4.90
N ARG A 125 2.67 -10.53 -5.38
CA ARG A 125 1.91 -11.11 -6.50
C ARG A 125 0.44 -11.38 -6.14
N TYR A 126 0.17 -11.70 -4.87
CA TYR A 126 -1.12 -12.17 -4.39
C TYR A 126 -1.69 -11.29 -3.28
N THR A 127 -1.24 -10.02 -3.20
CA THR A 127 -1.60 -9.05 -2.16
C THR A 127 -3.10 -9.05 -1.92
N ASP A 128 -3.49 -9.08 -0.64
CA ASP A 128 -4.91 -9.07 -0.22
C ASP A 128 -5.74 -10.26 -0.73
N THR A 129 -5.12 -11.40 -1.06
CA THR A 129 -5.84 -12.65 -1.37
C THR A 129 -5.55 -13.74 -0.35
N ASP A 130 -6.27 -14.86 -0.42
CA ASP A 130 -6.01 -16.03 0.42
C ASP A 130 -4.64 -16.69 0.16
N ARG A 131 -4.00 -16.35 -0.97
CA ARG A 131 -2.69 -16.86 -1.36
C ARG A 131 -1.53 -16.03 -0.80
N ASP A 132 -1.82 -14.85 -0.26
CA ASP A 132 -0.86 -14.01 0.47
C ASP A 132 -0.52 -14.66 1.83
N PRO A 133 0.78 -14.94 2.12
CA PRO A 133 1.22 -15.53 3.37
C PRO A 133 0.78 -14.78 4.65
N HIS A 134 0.60 -13.46 4.57
CA HIS A 134 0.26 -12.61 5.72
C HIS A 134 -0.84 -11.60 5.39
N SER A 135 -1.80 -12.02 4.56
CA SER A 135 -2.94 -11.21 4.12
C SER A 135 -3.61 -10.42 5.25
N VAL A 136 -3.69 -9.09 5.09
CA VAL A 136 -4.39 -8.20 6.02
C VAL A 136 -5.90 -8.47 6.09
N ARG A 137 -6.48 -9.14 5.08
CA ARG A 137 -7.91 -9.52 5.07
C ARG A 137 -8.28 -10.47 6.20
N LYS A 138 -7.31 -11.18 6.78
CA LYS A 138 -7.50 -12.04 7.96
C LYS A 138 -7.48 -11.26 9.29
N GLY A 139 -7.33 -9.94 9.23
CA GLY A 139 -7.35 -9.02 10.36
C GLY A 139 -5.95 -8.55 10.78
N LEU A 140 -5.91 -7.38 11.42
CA LEU A 140 -4.67 -6.69 11.81
C LEU A 140 -3.75 -7.55 12.69
N LEU A 141 -4.30 -8.24 13.69
CA LEU A 141 -3.51 -9.11 14.56
C LEU A 141 -2.95 -10.32 13.81
N TYR A 142 -3.68 -10.82 12.81
CA TYR A 142 -3.20 -11.92 11.98
C TYR A 142 -2.02 -11.49 11.12
N SER A 143 -2.13 -10.37 10.40
CA SER A 143 -1.04 -9.89 9.54
C SER A 143 0.16 -9.38 10.32
N HIS A 144 -0.02 -8.95 11.58
CA HIS A 144 1.09 -8.62 12.47
C HIS A 144 1.84 -9.88 12.93
N ILE A 145 1.19 -10.77 13.69
CA ILE A 145 1.85 -11.92 14.33
C ILE A 145 1.16 -13.26 14.06
N GLY A 146 -0.16 -13.26 13.82
CA GLY A 146 -0.94 -14.49 13.66
C GLY A 146 -0.45 -15.40 12.53
N TRP A 147 0.04 -14.83 11.43
CA TRP A 147 0.60 -15.57 10.31
C TRP A 147 1.83 -16.43 10.69
N MET A 148 2.57 -16.05 11.73
CA MET A 148 3.71 -16.81 12.25
C MET A 148 3.29 -17.87 13.27
N VAL A 149 2.35 -17.56 14.16
CA VAL A 149 1.98 -18.44 15.27
C VAL A 149 0.85 -19.41 14.93
N MET A 150 0.17 -19.24 13.80
CA MET A 150 -0.82 -20.17 13.28
C MET A 150 -0.23 -21.02 12.16
N LYS A 151 -0.54 -22.31 12.15
CA LYS A 151 -0.16 -23.22 11.06
C LYS A 151 -0.90 -22.82 9.79
N GLN A 152 -0.13 -22.59 8.73
CA GLN A 152 -0.67 -22.34 7.39
C GLN A 152 -0.61 -23.60 6.54
N ASN A 153 -1.54 -23.75 5.59
CA ASN A 153 -1.42 -24.79 4.56
C ASN A 153 -0.44 -24.32 3.47
N PRO A 154 0.73 -24.96 3.30
CA PRO A 154 1.72 -24.54 2.31
C PRO A 154 1.19 -24.58 0.87
N LYS A 155 0.16 -25.39 0.60
CA LYS A 155 -0.49 -25.47 -0.73
C LYS A 155 -1.31 -24.23 -1.08
N ARG A 156 -1.73 -23.44 -0.09
CA ARG A 156 -2.47 -22.18 -0.30
C ARG A 156 -1.55 -21.01 -0.64
N ILE A 157 -0.31 -21.04 -0.15
CA ILE A 157 0.66 -19.97 -0.38
C ILE A 157 0.97 -19.88 -1.88
N GLY A 158 0.84 -18.68 -2.43
CA GLY A 158 1.09 -18.42 -3.85
C GLY A 158 2.52 -18.76 -4.26
N ARG A 159 2.69 -19.24 -5.50
CA ARG A 159 4.00 -19.56 -6.07
C ARG A 159 4.54 -18.41 -6.91
N THR A 160 5.84 -18.21 -6.81
CA THR A 160 6.61 -17.21 -7.56
C THR A 160 7.86 -17.84 -8.12
N ASP A 161 8.42 -17.22 -9.15
CA ASP A 161 9.72 -17.63 -9.65
C ASP A 161 10.80 -17.33 -8.59
N VAL A 162 11.68 -18.30 -8.41
CA VAL A 162 12.80 -18.30 -7.45
C VAL A 162 14.07 -18.86 -8.08
N SER A 163 14.11 -18.96 -9.41
CA SER A 163 15.23 -19.48 -10.17
C SER A 163 16.53 -18.72 -9.88
N ASP A 164 16.46 -17.40 -9.77
CA ASP A 164 17.56 -16.51 -9.40
C ASP A 164 18.06 -16.74 -7.97
N LEU A 165 17.16 -17.01 -7.02
CA LEU A 165 17.52 -17.32 -5.62
C LEU A 165 18.25 -18.67 -5.52
N HIS A 166 17.91 -19.64 -6.37
CA HIS A 166 18.64 -20.90 -6.49
C HIS A 166 20.00 -20.74 -7.18
N ALA A 167 20.13 -19.74 -8.07
CA ALA A 167 21.37 -19.46 -8.77
C ALA A 167 22.39 -18.67 -7.91
N ASP A 168 21.96 -17.95 -6.87
CA ASP A 168 22.86 -17.22 -5.97
C ASP A 168 23.49 -18.15 -4.90
N PRO A 169 24.81 -18.45 -4.99
CA PRO A 169 25.47 -19.36 -4.06
C PRO A 169 25.47 -18.84 -2.61
N VAL A 170 25.42 -17.52 -2.39
CA VAL A 170 25.38 -16.94 -1.05
C VAL A 170 24.03 -17.24 -0.40
N VAL A 171 22.94 -17.08 -1.15
CA VAL A 171 21.57 -17.37 -0.69
C VAL A 171 21.41 -18.86 -0.40
N VAL A 172 21.88 -19.72 -1.30
CA VAL A 172 21.81 -21.18 -1.12
C VAL A 172 22.62 -21.64 0.09
N TRP A 173 23.86 -21.13 0.24
CA TRP A 173 24.70 -21.43 1.40
C TRP A 173 24.02 -20.98 2.69
N GLN A 174 23.52 -19.74 2.74
CA GLN A 174 22.86 -19.19 3.92
C GLN A 174 21.59 -19.96 4.28
N HIS A 175 20.81 -20.38 3.29
CA HIS A 175 19.61 -21.20 3.51
C HIS A 175 19.96 -22.57 4.10
N ARG A 176 20.97 -23.25 3.55
CA ARG A 176 21.44 -24.57 4.03
C ARG A 176 22.00 -24.50 5.45
N HIS A 177 22.66 -23.39 5.79
CA HIS A 177 23.30 -23.20 7.09
C HIS A 177 22.54 -22.23 8.00
N TYR A 178 21.26 -21.97 7.72
CA TYR A 178 20.48 -20.94 8.40
C TYR A 178 20.51 -21.09 9.92
N LEU A 179 20.41 -22.33 10.44
CA LEU A 179 20.46 -22.58 11.88
C LEU A 179 21.79 -22.15 12.53
N LYS A 180 22.90 -22.27 11.80
CA LYS A 180 24.21 -21.81 12.28
C LYS A 180 24.32 -20.29 12.19
N VAL A 181 23.83 -19.71 11.09
CA VAL A 181 23.87 -18.25 10.87
C VAL A 181 23.02 -17.51 11.88
N LEU A 182 21.78 -17.93 12.18
CA LEU A 182 20.98 -17.24 13.20
C LEU A 182 21.59 -17.35 14.60
N VAL A 183 22.17 -18.49 14.97
CA VAL A 183 22.78 -18.64 16.31
C VAL A 183 24.02 -17.75 16.40
N ALA A 184 24.87 -17.79 15.38
CA ALA A 184 26.08 -16.98 15.32
C ALA A 184 25.76 -15.48 15.29
N MET A 185 24.95 -15.03 14.33
CA MET A 185 24.70 -13.60 14.10
C MET A 185 23.58 -13.06 14.99
N GLY A 186 22.61 -13.87 15.40
CA GLY A 186 21.51 -13.43 16.25
C GLY A 186 21.87 -13.38 17.72
N LEU A 187 22.71 -14.29 18.21
CA LEU A 187 23.05 -14.39 19.63
C LEU A 187 24.55 -14.30 19.90
N ALA A 188 25.38 -15.15 19.27
CA ALA A 188 26.79 -15.27 19.65
C ALA A 188 27.57 -13.97 19.42
N VAL A 189 27.48 -13.35 18.24
CA VAL A 189 28.17 -12.09 17.93
C VAL A 189 27.80 -10.95 18.89
N PRO A 190 26.51 -10.61 19.11
CA PRO A 190 26.19 -9.52 20.01
C PRO A 190 26.62 -9.79 21.46
N ILE A 191 26.56 -11.04 21.93
CA ILE A 191 27.05 -11.45 23.25
C ILE A 191 28.57 -11.30 23.35
N LEU A 192 29.30 -11.85 22.37
CA LEU A 192 30.76 -11.84 22.38
C LEU A 192 31.32 -10.42 22.30
N VAL A 193 30.70 -9.53 21.53
CA VAL A 193 31.13 -8.12 21.46
C VAL A 193 30.96 -7.42 22.81
N ALA A 194 29.83 -7.62 23.48
CA ALA A 194 29.60 -7.00 24.80
C ALA A 194 30.48 -7.63 25.90
N GLY A 195 30.57 -8.96 25.92
CA GLY A 195 31.36 -9.72 26.90
C GLY A 195 32.86 -9.49 26.76
N LEU A 196 33.42 -9.59 25.54
CA LEU A 196 34.86 -9.37 25.34
C LEU A 196 35.22 -7.88 25.33
N GLY A 197 34.30 -6.99 24.94
CA GLY A 197 34.57 -5.56 24.83
C GLY A 197 34.51 -4.82 26.16
N TRP A 198 33.54 -5.13 27.02
CA TRP A 198 33.35 -4.44 28.30
C TRP A 198 32.77 -5.33 29.41
N ASP A 199 32.98 -6.64 29.31
CA ASP A 199 32.61 -7.65 30.32
C ASP A 199 31.11 -7.72 30.66
N ASP A 200 30.25 -7.40 29.69
CA ASP A 200 28.79 -7.46 29.86
C ASP A 200 28.15 -8.63 29.09
N TRP A 201 28.50 -9.85 29.47
CA TRP A 201 27.96 -11.08 28.88
C TRP A 201 26.44 -11.17 28.99
N SER A 202 25.91 -10.89 30.19
CA SER A 202 24.48 -10.96 30.47
C SER A 202 23.70 -9.85 29.75
N GLY A 203 24.20 -8.61 29.74
CA GLY A 203 23.58 -7.54 28.98
C GLY A 203 23.65 -7.78 27.47
N GLY A 204 24.77 -8.32 26.97
CA GLY A 204 24.91 -8.76 25.59
C GLY A 204 23.86 -9.80 25.19
N PHE A 205 23.56 -10.75 26.07
CA PHE A 205 22.53 -11.77 25.84
C PHE A 205 21.11 -11.22 25.90
N VAL A 206 20.78 -10.46 26.95
CA VAL A 206 19.41 -9.95 27.17
C VAL A 206 19.08 -8.82 26.20
N TYR A 207 19.91 -7.78 26.13
CA TYR A 207 19.58 -6.56 25.38
C TYR A 207 20.01 -6.63 23.92
N ALA A 208 21.29 -6.92 23.63
CA ALA A 208 21.80 -6.97 22.26
C ALA A 208 21.42 -8.27 21.51
N GLY A 209 21.15 -9.35 22.25
CA GLY A 209 20.63 -10.62 21.76
C GLY A 209 19.10 -10.62 21.69
N ILE A 210 18.46 -11.03 22.78
CA ILE A 210 17.02 -11.37 22.83
C ILE A 210 16.12 -10.17 22.51
N LEU A 211 16.23 -9.08 23.28
CA LEU A 211 15.31 -7.94 23.16
C LEU A 211 15.48 -7.21 21.82
N ARG A 212 16.71 -7.11 21.32
CA ARG A 212 16.97 -6.54 19.99
C ARG A 212 16.38 -7.41 18.87
N ILE A 213 16.46 -8.74 18.94
CA ILE A 213 15.73 -9.64 18.00
C ILE A 213 14.23 -9.36 18.07
N PHE A 214 13.68 -9.26 19.27
CA PHE A 214 12.26 -8.98 19.46
C PHE A 214 11.84 -7.66 18.79
N PHE A 215 12.57 -6.56 19.05
CA PHE A 215 12.23 -5.26 18.48
C PHE A 215 12.31 -5.25 16.95
N ILE A 216 13.33 -5.88 16.34
CA ILE A 216 13.41 -5.91 14.88
C ILE A 216 12.28 -6.74 14.26
N GLN A 217 11.90 -7.86 14.88
CA GLN A 217 10.75 -8.65 14.43
C GLN A 217 9.44 -7.86 14.53
N GLN A 218 9.20 -7.15 15.64
CA GLN A 218 7.99 -6.33 15.77
C GLN A 218 7.97 -5.18 14.74
N ALA A 219 9.12 -4.55 14.49
CA ALA A 219 9.25 -3.54 13.45
C ALA A 219 8.91 -4.13 12.06
N THR A 220 9.48 -5.27 11.69
CA THR A 220 9.17 -5.90 10.39
C THR A 220 7.69 -6.31 10.31
N PHE A 221 7.11 -6.82 11.39
CA PHE A 221 5.68 -7.19 11.44
C PHE A 221 4.75 -5.98 11.29
N CYS A 222 5.17 -4.78 11.68
CA CYS A 222 4.45 -3.53 11.39
C CYS A 222 4.32 -3.26 9.88
N VAL A 223 5.27 -3.71 9.05
CA VAL A 223 5.16 -3.58 7.58
C VAL A 223 3.94 -4.37 7.07
N ASN A 224 3.83 -5.64 7.48
CA ASN A 224 2.72 -6.51 7.06
C ASN A 224 1.35 -6.09 7.63
N SER A 225 1.33 -5.27 8.68
CA SER A 225 0.13 -4.89 9.42
C SER A 225 -0.19 -3.41 9.31
N LEU A 226 0.54 -2.55 10.03
CA LEU A 226 0.31 -1.11 10.05
C LEU A 226 0.42 -0.49 8.65
N ALA A 227 1.38 -0.93 7.84
CA ALA A 227 1.54 -0.41 6.47
C ALA A 227 0.44 -0.88 5.50
N HIS A 228 -0.46 -1.78 5.92
CA HIS A 228 -1.68 -2.16 5.20
C HIS A 228 -2.96 -1.60 5.85
N TRP A 229 -2.85 -0.84 6.94
CA TRP A 229 -4.01 -0.39 7.72
C TRP A 229 -4.07 1.13 7.89
N VAL A 230 -2.94 1.77 8.16
CA VAL A 230 -2.84 3.20 8.50
C VAL A 230 -2.03 3.91 7.42
N GLY A 231 -2.47 5.12 7.04
CA GLY A 231 -1.78 5.98 6.09
C GLY A 231 -2.55 6.26 4.82
N GLU A 232 -1.84 6.80 3.84
CA GLU A 232 -2.41 7.28 2.59
C GLU A 232 -2.13 6.33 1.42
N GLN A 233 -2.89 6.46 0.36
CA GLN A 233 -2.68 5.72 -0.89
C GLN A 233 -2.49 6.71 -2.03
N PRO A 234 -1.31 7.34 -2.15
CA PRO A 234 -1.04 8.37 -3.16
C PRO A 234 -0.86 7.83 -4.58
N PHE A 235 -0.57 6.53 -4.77
CA PHE A 235 -0.29 5.94 -6.09
C PHE A 235 -1.39 5.00 -6.57
N ASP A 236 -1.86 4.09 -5.73
CA ASP A 236 -2.93 3.15 -6.08
C ASP A 236 -3.73 2.70 -4.86
N ASN A 237 -5.04 2.44 -5.01
CA ASN A 237 -5.90 1.96 -3.92
C ASN A 237 -6.68 0.69 -4.27
N ARG A 238 -6.22 -0.11 -5.24
CA ARG A 238 -6.84 -1.42 -5.53
C ARG A 238 -6.60 -2.42 -4.40
N ASN A 239 -5.45 -2.30 -3.74
CA ASN A 239 -5.07 -3.10 -2.59
C ASN A 239 -4.88 -2.20 -1.35
N SER A 240 -4.60 -2.80 -0.21
CA SER A 240 -4.47 -2.19 1.12
C SER A 240 -3.14 -1.47 1.49
N PRO A 241 -2.00 -1.62 0.77
CA PRO A 241 -0.75 -0.92 1.12
C PRO A 241 -0.92 0.60 1.22
N ARG A 242 -0.30 1.20 2.23
CA ARG A 242 -0.40 2.62 2.59
C ARG A 242 0.95 3.22 2.92
N ASP A 243 1.11 4.49 2.59
CA ASP A 243 2.25 5.32 2.97
C ASP A 243 1.98 5.97 4.32
N HIS A 244 2.88 5.77 5.30
CA HIS A 244 2.75 6.35 6.63
C HIS A 244 4.11 6.63 7.27
N VAL A 245 4.35 7.89 7.67
CA VAL A 245 5.65 8.35 8.18
C VAL A 245 6.08 7.67 9.48
N ILE A 246 5.15 7.45 10.42
CA ILE A 246 5.47 6.77 11.69
C ILE A 246 5.82 5.32 11.43
N THR A 247 5.09 4.66 10.52
CA THR A 247 5.42 3.31 10.10
C THR A 247 6.83 3.30 9.50
N ALA A 248 7.17 4.25 8.62
CA ALA A 248 8.49 4.34 8.03
C ALA A 248 9.61 4.56 9.08
N LEU A 249 9.37 5.34 10.12
CA LEU A 249 10.33 5.52 11.22
C LEU A 249 10.60 4.21 11.97
N VAL A 250 9.54 3.47 12.31
CA VAL A 250 9.65 2.18 13.01
C VAL A 250 10.31 1.13 12.12
N THR A 251 10.04 1.14 10.82
CA THR A 251 10.44 0.08 9.88
C THR A 251 11.62 0.44 9.00
N LEU A 252 12.45 1.42 9.40
CA LEU A 252 13.68 1.80 8.67
C LEU A 252 13.42 2.23 7.21
N GLY A 253 12.29 2.89 6.94
CA GLY A 253 11.90 3.40 5.62
C GLY A 253 10.90 2.54 4.87
N GLU A 254 10.55 1.36 5.38
CA GLU A 254 9.63 0.41 4.72
C GLU A 254 8.15 0.81 4.83
N GLY A 255 7.83 1.92 5.50
CA GLY A 255 6.46 2.40 5.70
C GLY A 255 5.89 3.25 4.56
N TYR A 256 6.66 3.58 3.52
CA TYR A 256 6.14 4.11 2.25
C TYR A 256 5.67 2.95 1.36
N HIS A 257 4.69 2.21 1.88
CA HIS A 257 4.33 0.89 1.39
C HIS A 257 3.41 0.93 0.17
N ASN A 258 2.65 2.02 -0.02
CA ASN A 258 1.86 2.22 -1.22
C ASN A 258 2.77 2.44 -2.43
N PHE A 259 3.79 3.30 -2.29
CA PHE A 259 4.81 3.46 -3.33
C PHE A 259 5.50 2.13 -3.63
N HIS A 260 5.93 1.43 -2.58
CA HIS A 260 6.63 0.16 -2.71
C HIS A 260 5.81 -0.90 -3.47
N HIS A 261 4.51 -1.03 -3.20
CA HIS A 261 3.66 -2.00 -3.88
C HIS A 261 3.37 -1.64 -5.33
N GLU A 262 3.28 -0.35 -5.66
CA GLU A 262 3.08 0.10 -7.04
C GLU A 262 4.38 0.00 -7.86
N PHE A 263 5.53 0.29 -7.25
CA PHE A 263 6.85 0.35 -7.91
C PHE A 263 7.89 -0.58 -7.23
N PRO A 264 7.64 -1.90 -7.15
CA PRO A 264 8.41 -2.82 -6.29
C PRO A 264 9.89 -2.95 -6.67
N SER A 265 10.26 -2.68 -7.93
CA SER A 265 11.64 -2.75 -8.38
C SER A 265 12.45 -1.46 -8.20
N ASP A 266 11.86 -0.38 -7.68
CA ASP A 266 12.64 0.79 -7.26
C ASP A 266 13.49 0.41 -6.05
N TYR A 267 14.73 0.87 -5.97
CA TYR A 267 15.56 0.62 -4.78
C TYR A 267 15.16 1.52 -3.60
N ARG A 268 14.27 2.50 -3.82
CA ARG A 268 13.76 3.44 -2.81
C ARG A 268 12.35 3.05 -2.45
N ASN A 269 11.99 3.17 -1.17
CA ASN A 269 10.58 3.25 -0.79
C ASN A 269 10.15 4.71 -0.62
N ALA A 270 11.06 5.55 -0.11
CA ALA A 270 10.88 6.99 -0.03
C ALA A 270 11.51 7.70 -1.23
N ILE A 271 10.71 8.33 -2.08
CA ILE A 271 11.22 9.04 -3.26
C ILE A 271 11.56 10.50 -3.02
N GLU A 272 10.95 11.14 -2.02
CA GLU A 272 11.28 12.52 -1.67
C GLU A 272 12.58 12.58 -0.85
N TRP A 273 13.28 13.72 -0.94
CA TRP A 273 14.55 13.92 -0.24
C TRP A 273 14.37 13.98 1.29
N HIS A 274 13.24 14.52 1.76
CA HIS A 274 12.93 14.69 3.19
C HIS A 274 12.25 13.45 3.81
N GLN A 275 11.84 12.47 3.00
CA GLN A 275 11.21 11.25 3.48
C GLN A 275 12.26 10.29 4.06
N TYR A 276 12.00 9.79 5.26
CA TYR A 276 12.91 8.94 6.02
C TYR A 276 13.04 7.54 5.40
N ASP A 277 14.19 7.24 4.84
CA ASP A 277 14.55 5.91 4.32
C ASP A 277 16.07 5.72 4.46
N PRO A 278 16.54 5.31 5.65
CA PRO A 278 17.96 5.08 5.91
C PRO A 278 18.53 3.99 5.00
N THR A 279 17.72 3.03 4.56
CA THR A 279 18.14 1.96 3.64
C THR A 279 18.46 2.52 2.25
N LYS A 280 17.65 3.44 1.72
CA LYS A 280 17.95 4.18 0.47
C LYS A 280 19.30 4.89 0.57
N TRP A 281 19.53 5.66 1.64
CA TRP A 281 20.77 6.41 1.82
C TRP A 281 21.99 5.49 1.96
N THR A 282 21.82 4.36 2.64
CA THR A 282 22.86 3.35 2.81
C THR A 282 23.22 2.70 1.48
N ILE A 283 22.24 2.24 0.70
CA ILE A 283 22.47 1.64 -0.64
C ILE A 283 23.12 2.66 -1.58
N TRP A 284 22.67 3.92 -1.55
CA TRP A 284 23.28 4.99 -2.33
C TRP A 284 24.75 5.22 -1.94
N THR A 285 25.07 5.19 -0.64
CA THR A 285 26.46 5.29 -0.15
C THR A 285 27.30 4.11 -0.62
N TRP A 286 26.79 2.88 -0.56
CA TRP A 286 27.46 1.70 -1.10
C TRP A 286 27.70 1.79 -2.61
N ARG A 287 26.82 2.46 -3.35
CA ARG A 287 27.05 2.75 -4.77
C ARG A 287 28.26 3.66 -4.97
N LEU A 288 28.40 4.73 -4.18
CA LEU A 288 29.56 5.61 -4.26
C LEU A 288 30.87 4.88 -3.94
N LEU A 289 30.81 3.91 -3.02
CA LEU A 289 31.94 3.05 -2.65
C LEU A 289 32.19 1.88 -3.62
N GLY A 290 31.39 1.73 -4.68
CA GLY A 290 31.51 0.62 -5.63
C GLY A 290 31.05 -0.75 -5.10
N LEU A 291 30.39 -0.80 -3.94
CA LEU A 291 29.88 -2.03 -3.33
C LEU A 291 28.50 -2.44 -3.88
N ALA A 292 27.72 -1.46 -4.33
CA ALA A 292 26.41 -1.62 -4.97
C ALA A 292 26.39 -0.97 -6.36
N TYR A 293 25.65 -1.54 -7.30
CA TYR A 293 25.57 -1.05 -8.68
C TYR A 293 24.21 -1.41 -9.30
N ASN A 294 23.91 -0.88 -10.50
CA ASN A 294 22.63 -1.10 -11.18
C ASN A 294 21.38 -0.77 -10.34
N LEU A 295 21.44 0.32 -9.56
CA LEU A 295 20.30 0.78 -8.75
C LEU A 295 19.15 1.17 -9.70
N LYS A 296 18.03 0.46 -9.60
CA LYS A 296 16.83 0.67 -10.41
C LYS A 296 15.98 1.80 -9.82
N GLN A 297 15.57 2.73 -10.66
CA GLN A 297 14.62 3.79 -10.31
C GLN A 297 13.56 3.88 -11.40
N PHE A 298 12.31 4.06 -11.00
CA PHE A 298 11.25 4.36 -11.97
C PHE A 298 11.41 5.78 -12.50
N ARG A 299 11.00 5.97 -13.76
CA ARG A 299 10.99 7.31 -14.37
C ARG A 299 10.01 8.20 -13.62
N GLY A 300 10.43 9.42 -13.28
CA GLY A 300 9.58 10.37 -12.56
C GLY A 300 8.21 10.58 -13.21
N ASN A 301 8.15 10.59 -14.55
CA ASN A 301 6.88 10.69 -15.28
C ASN A 301 5.90 9.55 -14.98
N GLU A 302 6.36 8.31 -14.79
CA GLU A 302 5.46 7.19 -14.47
C GLU A 302 4.97 7.26 -13.02
N ILE A 303 5.83 7.73 -12.11
CA ILE A 303 5.46 8.00 -10.72
C ILE A 303 4.38 9.10 -10.66
N GLU A 304 4.59 10.21 -11.37
CA GLU A 304 3.64 11.33 -11.40
C GLU A 304 2.31 10.96 -12.09
N LYS A 305 2.34 10.13 -13.14
CA LYS A 305 1.11 9.57 -13.70
C LYS A 305 0.29 8.84 -12.65
N GLY A 306 0.91 7.98 -11.84
CA GLY A 306 0.22 7.27 -10.75
C GLY A 306 -0.41 8.23 -9.76
N ARG A 307 0.32 9.26 -9.31
CA ARG A 307 -0.21 10.29 -8.41
C ARG A 307 -1.41 11.03 -9.00
N VAL A 308 -1.29 11.49 -10.25
CA VAL A 308 -2.35 12.23 -10.94
C VAL A 308 -3.58 11.36 -11.15
N GLN A 309 -3.41 10.10 -11.56
CA GLN A 309 -4.52 9.14 -11.72
C GLN A 309 -5.27 8.93 -10.39
N GLN A 310 -4.54 8.79 -9.30
CA GLN A 310 -5.13 8.59 -7.98
C GLN A 310 -5.81 9.86 -7.44
N LEU A 311 -5.24 11.03 -7.69
CA LEU A 311 -5.89 12.32 -7.39
C LEU A 311 -7.16 12.51 -8.22
N GLN A 312 -7.13 12.20 -9.52
CA GLN A 312 -8.29 12.28 -10.40
C GLN A 312 -9.41 11.37 -9.88
N LYS A 313 -9.09 10.13 -9.47
CA LYS A 313 -10.06 9.21 -8.86
C LYS A 313 -10.72 9.81 -7.60
N LYS A 314 -9.94 10.44 -6.72
CA LYS A 314 -10.48 11.13 -5.52
C LYS A 314 -11.35 12.34 -5.89
N ILE A 315 -10.94 13.11 -6.90
CA ILE A 315 -11.72 14.24 -7.43
C ILE A 315 -13.04 13.75 -8.01
N ASP A 316 -13.03 12.68 -8.81
CA ASP A 316 -14.24 12.10 -9.41
C ASP A 316 -15.21 11.58 -8.36
N GLN A 317 -14.71 10.90 -7.32
CA GLN A 317 -15.52 10.46 -6.18
C GLN A 317 -16.18 11.64 -5.45
N ARG A 318 -15.42 12.71 -5.19
CA ARG A 318 -15.97 13.91 -4.56
C ARG A 318 -16.97 14.61 -5.47
N ARG A 319 -16.68 14.68 -6.77
CA ARG A 319 -17.54 15.27 -7.79
C ARG A 319 -18.88 14.53 -7.86
N ALA A 320 -18.88 13.20 -7.83
CA ALA A 320 -20.09 12.38 -7.86
C ALA A 320 -21.02 12.58 -6.64
N ALA A 321 -20.50 13.08 -5.52
CA ALA A 321 -21.28 13.36 -4.32
C ALA A 321 -21.88 14.79 -4.28
N LEU A 322 -21.58 15.62 -5.27
CA LEU A 322 -22.09 16.99 -5.37
C LEU A 322 -23.27 17.06 -6.34
N ASP A 323 -24.22 17.94 -6.06
CA ASP A 323 -25.29 18.29 -6.99
C ASP A 323 -24.76 19.24 -8.07
N TRP A 324 -24.83 18.80 -9.32
CA TRP A 324 -24.44 19.57 -10.51
C TRP A 324 -25.64 19.96 -11.38
N GLY A 325 -26.86 19.77 -10.85
CA GLY A 325 -28.12 19.85 -11.58
C GLY A 325 -28.28 18.73 -12.61
N ILE A 326 -29.34 18.85 -13.40
CA ILE A 326 -29.66 17.89 -14.46
C ILE A 326 -28.60 17.98 -15.58
N PRO A 327 -28.02 16.84 -16.02
CA PRO A 327 -27.12 16.78 -17.17
C PRO A 327 -27.76 17.35 -18.44
N LEU A 328 -26.96 18.03 -19.27
CA LEU A 328 -27.48 18.73 -20.46
C LEU A 328 -28.13 17.79 -21.48
N ASP A 329 -27.67 16.55 -21.55
CA ASP A 329 -28.17 15.48 -22.42
C ASP A 329 -29.46 14.82 -21.91
N GLU A 330 -29.81 15.03 -20.64
CA GLU A 330 -31.07 14.57 -20.04
C GLU A 330 -32.17 15.64 -20.06
N LEU A 331 -31.82 16.89 -20.37
CA LEU A 331 -32.78 17.99 -20.44
C LEU A 331 -33.67 17.89 -21.67
N PRO A 332 -34.96 18.27 -21.56
CA PRO A 332 -35.85 18.31 -22.70
C PRO A 332 -35.38 19.36 -23.71
N VAL A 333 -35.37 18.99 -24.99
CA VAL A 333 -35.10 19.91 -26.10
C VAL A 333 -36.39 20.69 -26.41
N MET A 334 -36.29 22.00 -26.49
CA MET A 334 -37.40 22.90 -26.81
C MET A 334 -37.05 23.85 -27.96
N GLU A 335 -38.03 24.28 -28.74
CA GLU A 335 -37.82 25.37 -29.71
C GLU A 335 -37.74 26.72 -28.98
N TRP A 336 -37.12 27.70 -29.63
CA TRP A 336 -37.05 29.07 -29.08
C TRP A 336 -38.45 29.66 -28.83
N ASP A 337 -39.38 29.42 -29.75
CA ASP A 337 -40.74 29.92 -29.65
C ASP A 337 -41.49 29.29 -28.46
N ASP A 338 -41.28 27.99 -28.21
CA ASP A 338 -41.84 27.29 -27.04
C ASP A 338 -41.30 27.88 -25.72
N TYR A 339 -39.99 28.15 -25.65
CA TYR A 339 -39.36 28.82 -24.52
C TYR A 339 -39.96 30.21 -24.30
N ALA A 340 -40.05 31.01 -25.37
CA ALA A 340 -40.56 32.38 -25.31
C ALA A 340 -42.04 32.43 -24.91
N GLU A 341 -42.85 31.47 -25.35
CA GLU A 341 -44.24 31.32 -24.93
C GLU A 341 -44.32 30.95 -23.44
N GLN A 342 -43.58 29.92 -23.00
CA GLN A 342 -43.55 29.50 -21.59
C GLN A 342 -43.13 30.63 -20.66
N ALA A 343 -42.12 31.42 -21.03
CA ALA A 343 -41.65 32.54 -20.23
C ALA A 343 -42.64 33.72 -20.13
N ARG A 344 -43.65 33.80 -21.02
CA ARG A 344 -44.70 34.83 -21.01
C ARG A 344 -45.98 34.38 -20.31
N ARG A 345 -46.13 33.09 -19.99
CA ARG A 345 -47.31 32.58 -19.30
C ARG A 345 -47.43 33.24 -17.93
N ALA A 346 -48.66 33.57 -17.54
CA ALA A 346 -48.96 34.09 -16.20
C ALA A 346 -49.05 32.95 -15.18
N ASP A 347 -48.14 31.96 -15.25
CA ASP A 347 -48.06 30.80 -14.35
C ASP A 347 -47.07 31.00 -13.19
N GLY A 348 -46.42 32.18 -13.15
CA GLY A 348 -45.49 32.57 -12.08
C GLY A 348 -44.05 32.13 -12.29
N ARG A 349 -43.72 31.43 -13.39
CA ARG A 349 -42.35 30.98 -13.67
C ARG A 349 -41.47 32.09 -14.24
N ALA A 350 -40.24 32.20 -13.77
CA ALA A 350 -39.22 33.09 -14.30
C ALA A 350 -38.16 32.29 -15.06
N LEU A 351 -38.25 32.27 -16.40
CA LEU A 351 -37.35 31.49 -17.25
C LEU A 351 -36.32 32.38 -17.97
N VAL A 352 -35.04 32.01 -17.90
CA VAL A 352 -33.94 32.73 -18.55
C VAL A 352 -33.12 31.76 -19.40
N ALA A 353 -32.85 32.12 -20.65
CA ALA A 353 -31.95 31.38 -21.52
C ALA A 353 -30.52 31.89 -21.34
N ILE A 354 -29.57 31.00 -21.03
CA ILE A 354 -28.14 31.31 -20.92
C ILE A 354 -27.36 30.20 -21.64
N SER A 355 -26.60 30.59 -22.66
CA SER A 355 -25.78 29.71 -23.51
C SER A 355 -26.58 28.54 -24.10
N GLY A 356 -27.81 28.82 -24.55
CA GLY A 356 -28.70 27.82 -25.14
C GLY A 356 -29.39 26.89 -24.14
N VAL A 357 -29.20 27.09 -22.83
CA VAL A 357 -29.84 26.32 -21.76
C VAL A 357 -30.87 27.19 -21.06
N VAL A 358 -32.07 26.65 -20.85
CA VAL A 358 -33.17 27.33 -20.15
C VAL A 358 -33.08 27.02 -18.67
N HIS A 359 -33.13 28.06 -17.86
CA HIS A 359 -33.06 27.98 -16.41
C HIS A 359 -34.32 28.56 -15.77
N ASP A 360 -34.88 27.85 -14.81
CA ASP A 360 -35.97 28.30 -13.97
C ASP A 360 -35.41 28.98 -12.73
N VAL A 361 -35.43 30.30 -12.74
CA VAL A 361 -34.88 31.15 -11.67
C VAL A 361 -35.97 31.68 -10.74
N THR A 362 -37.19 31.14 -10.80
CA THR A 362 -38.37 31.64 -10.06
C THR A 362 -38.07 31.91 -8.59
N ASP A 363 -37.52 30.91 -7.89
CA ASP A 363 -37.19 31.02 -6.48
C ASP A 363 -35.94 31.87 -6.22
N PHE A 364 -35.05 31.97 -7.20
CA PHE A 364 -33.78 32.68 -7.06
C PHE A 364 -33.89 34.20 -7.31
N VAL A 365 -34.92 34.67 -8.02
CA VAL A 365 -35.08 36.09 -8.38
C VAL A 365 -35.02 37.03 -7.16
N GLN A 366 -35.60 36.64 -6.02
CA GLN A 366 -35.57 37.46 -4.79
C GLN A 366 -34.22 37.45 -4.08
N HIS A 367 -33.39 36.44 -4.35
CA HIS A 367 -32.10 36.22 -3.69
C HIS A 367 -30.90 36.59 -4.58
N HIS A 368 -31.16 37.02 -5.82
CA HIS A 368 -30.11 37.40 -6.76
C HIS A 368 -29.26 38.57 -6.21
N PRO A 369 -27.94 38.41 -6.00
CA PRO A 369 -27.10 39.43 -5.37
C PRO A 369 -27.02 40.75 -6.13
N GLY A 370 -27.17 40.72 -7.46
CA GLY A 370 -27.24 41.93 -8.30
C GLY A 370 -28.60 42.63 -8.25
N GLY A 371 -29.54 42.16 -7.42
CA GLY A 371 -30.88 42.68 -7.27
C GLY A 371 -31.90 42.09 -8.25
N LYS A 372 -33.17 42.13 -7.84
CA LYS A 372 -34.34 41.62 -8.59
C LYS A 372 -34.45 42.23 -9.98
N ALA A 373 -34.29 43.56 -10.10
CA ALA A 373 -34.46 44.26 -11.37
C ALA A 373 -33.50 43.74 -12.46
N MET A 374 -32.25 43.44 -12.08
CA MET A 374 -31.24 42.97 -13.03
C MET A 374 -31.58 41.61 -13.61
N ILE A 375 -31.95 40.64 -12.76
CA ILE A 375 -32.33 39.30 -13.22
C ILE A 375 -33.68 39.30 -13.96
N SER A 376 -34.64 40.10 -13.49
CA SER A 376 -35.95 40.22 -14.15
C SER A 376 -35.86 40.77 -15.58
N SER A 377 -34.85 41.59 -15.88
CA SER A 377 -34.64 42.12 -17.24
C SER A 377 -34.28 41.06 -18.28
N GLY A 378 -33.77 39.91 -17.84
CA GLY A 378 -33.41 38.75 -18.66
C GLY A 378 -34.50 37.68 -18.80
N ILE A 379 -35.63 37.80 -18.10
CA ILE A 379 -36.74 36.83 -18.20
C ILE A 379 -37.31 36.84 -19.63
N GLY A 380 -37.47 35.65 -20.20
CA GLY A 380 -37.96 35.45 -21.58
C GLY A 380 -36.99 35.88 -22.68
N LYS A 381 -35.70 36.07 -22.36
CA LYS A 381 -34.66 36.50 -23.29
C LYS A 381 -33.41 35.62 -23.18
N ASP A 382 -32.54 35.76 -24.17
CA ASP A 382 -31.16 35.27 -24.08
C ASP A 382 -30.33 36.23 -23.22
N ALA A 383 -30.05 35.83 -21.98
CA ALA A 383 -29.23 36.58 -21.04
C ALA A 383 -27.76 36.17 -21.07
N THR A 384 -27.30 35.44 -22.10
CA THR A 384 -25.91 34.98 -22.21
C THR A 384 -24.91 36.11 -22.10
N ALA A 385 -25.11 37.21 -22.83
CA ALA A 385 -24.20 38.36 -22.77
C ALA A 385 -24.22 39.02 -21.39
N MET A 386 -25.38 39.11 -20.75
CA MET A 386 -25.50 39.66 -19.39
C MET A 386 -24.76 38.80 -18.36
N PHE A 387 -24.74 37.48 -18.56
CA PHE A 387 -24.14 36.53 -17.64
C PHE A 387 -22.62 36.35 -17.86
N ASN A 388 -22.16 36.28 -19.12
CA ASN A 388 -20.81 35.84 -19.50
C ASN A 388 -19.83 36.94 -19.97
N GLY A 389 -20.20 38.23 -20.00
CA GLY A 389 -19.20 39.27 -20.25
C GLY A 389 -19.59 40.48 -21.10
N GLY A 390 -20.86 40.88 -21.14
CA GLY A 390 -21.27 42.19 -21.64
C GLY A 390 -20.97 43.33 -20.66
N VAL A 391 -21.16 43.07 -19.37
CA VAL A 391 -20.90 44.02 -18.26
C VAL A 391 -20.32 43.31 -17.04
N TYR A 392 -20.77 42.07 -16.76
CA TYR A 392 -20.31 41.25 -15.65
C TYR A 392 -19.86 39.87 -16.14
N GLN A 393 -18.78 39.36 -15.54
CA GLN A 393 -18.33 37.99 -15.72
C GLN A 393 -18.60 37.23 -14.42
N HIS A 394 -19.69 36.44 -14.43
CA HIS A 394 -20.13 35.73 -13.22
C HIS A 394 -19.09 34.74 -12.71
N THR A 395 -19.02 34.58 -11.40
CA THR A 395 -18.04 33.72 -10.74
C THR A 395 -18.38 32.24 -10.92
N ASN A 396 -17.40 31.34 -10.70
CA ASN A 396 -17.65 29.89 -10.72
C ASN A 396 -18.79 29.46 -9.79
N ALA A 397 -18.98 30.14 -8.65
CA ALA A 397 -20.09 29.87 -7.74
C ALA A 397 -21.46 30.18 -8.37
N ALA A 398 -21.57 31.28 -9.11
CA ALA A 398 -22.78 31.62 -9.85
C ALA A 398 -23.06 30.63 -11.00
N HIS A 399 -22.02 30.17 -11.71
CA HIS A 399 -22.15 29.09 -12.70
C HIS A 399 -22.62 27.77 -12.08
N ASN A 400 -22.10 27.40 -10.91
CA ASN A 400 -22.53 26.20 -10.18
C ASN A 400 -23.99 26.32 -9.73
N LEU A 401 -24.40 27.47 -9.18
CA LEU A 401 -25.79 27.67 -8.79
C LEU A 401 -26.73 27.68 -10.00
N LEU A 402 -26.31 28.30 -11.11
CA LEU A 402 -27.08 28.29 -12.35
C LEU A 402 -27.33 26.85 -12.85
N SER A 403 -26.35 25.95 -12.67
CA SER A 403 -26.46 24.56 -13.11
C SER A 403 -27.62 23.80 -12.44
N THR A 404 -27.95 24.13 -11.19
CA THR A 404 -29.04 23.47 -10.45
C THR A 404 -30.43 23.96 -10.86
N MET A 405 -30.51 25.03 -11.67
CA MET A 405 -31.76 25.65 -12.10
C MET A 405 -32.16 25.26 -13.54
N ARG A 406 -31.46 24.31 -14.18
CA ARG A 406 -31.73 23.93 -15.58
C ARG A 406 -33.06 23.19 -15.72
N VAL A 407 -33.81 23.55 -16.77
CA VAL A 407 -35.09 22.91 -17.10
C VAL A 407 -35.26 22.54 -18.57
N GLY A 408 -34.34 22.95 -19.45
CA GLY A 408 -34.39 22.60 -20.87
C GLY A 408 -33.19 23.08 -21.67
N VAL A 409 -33.08 22.59 -22.91
CA VAL A 409 -32.07 23.03 -23.89
C VAL A 409 -32.79 23.51 -25.14
N ILE A 410 -32.39 24.67 -25.66
CA ILE A 410 -32.96 25.22 -26.88
C ILE A 410 -32.36 24.48 -28.08
N ARG A 411 -33.19 24.02 -29.02
CA ARG A 411 -32.73 23.37 -30.25
C ARG A 411 -31.78 24.30 -31.00
N GLY A 412 -30.58 23.83 -31.34
CA GLY A 412 -29.53 24.64 -31.98
C GLY A 412 -28.82 25.63 -31.03
N GLY A 413 -29.30 25.81 -29.78
CA GLY A 413 -28.68 26.69 -28.79
C GLY A 413 -27.30 26.22 -28.31
N CYS A 414 -27.05 24.90 -28.30
CA CYS A 414 -25.74 24.32 -28.03
C CYS A 414 -24.69 24.62 -29.12
N GLU A 415 -25.10 25.07 -30.32
CA GLU A 415 -24.16 25.47 -31.39
C GLU A 415 -23.62 26.89 -31.22
N VAL A 416 -24.08 27.66 -30.22
CA VAL A 416 -23.62 29.03 -29.96
C VAL A 416 -22.29 29.04 -29.18
N LYS A 417 -21.22 28.65 -29.88
CA LYS A 417 -19.85 29.21 -29.89
C LYS A 417 -19.22 29.85 -28.63
N ILE A 418 -19.44 29.38 -27.40
CA ILE A 418 -18.70 29.92 -26.23
C ILE A 418 -17.57 28.99 -25.73
N TRP A 419 -17.53 27.74 -26.21
CA TRP A 419 -16.44 26.79 -25.89
C TRP A 419 -15.30 26.75 -26.94
N LYS A 420 -15.33 27.62 -27.97
CA LYS A 420 -14.14 27.94 -28.78
C LYS A 420 -13.32 29.03 -28.07
N ARG A 421 -12.76 28.73 -26.90
CA ARG A 421 -11.59 29.47 -26.41
C ARG A 421 -10.35 28.79 -26.96
N ASP A 422 -9.50 29.61 -27.55
CA ASP A 422 -8.29 29.26 -28.28
C ASP A 422 -7.46 28.16 -27.59
N ARG A 423 -7.44 26.96 -28.18
CA ARG A 423 -6.24 26.13 -28.18
C ARG A 423 -5.33 26.68 -29.27
N LYS A 424 -4.50 27.65 -28.91
CA LYS A 424 -3.20 27.84 -29.57
C LYS A 424 -2.14 27.08 -28.80
#